data_AF-A0A0M8T8L1-F1
#
_entry.id   AF-A0A0M8T8L1-F1
#
_cell.length_a   1.000
_cell.length_b   1.000
_cell.length_c   1.000
_cell.angle_alpha   90.00
_cell.angle_beta   90.00
_cell.angle_gamma   90.00
#
_symmetry.space_group_name_H-M   'P 1'
#
loop_
_entity.id
_entity.type
_entity.pdbx_description
1 polymer ?
#
loop_
_entity_poly.entity_id
_entity_poly.type
_entity_poly.pdbx_seq_one_letter_code
_entity_poly.pdbx_strand_id
1 'polypeptide(L)'
;MRGVRSPRRPRIWFEVLLIAVSYWVYSLIRNAVPEQKAQALKNADWIWSVEHHLGIAVEQSVNHAVNSVTWLIVGMNYYYATLHFIITIGVLVWLFRSHPGRYAASRLVLFATTGVALVGYYFFPLAPPRLMNGGGFVDTVLVHHTWGSMASGDLKNMSNQYAAMPSMHIGWSTWCGLTIFALASAPWAKILGLLYPTATLVVIVSTANHFWLDAVGGLLCLTFGFLVSRTWYGALPRQLPRLVEPKRGGSVPRRREPKPSASRV
;
A
#
# COMPACT_ATOMS: atom_id res chain seq x y z
N MET A 1 -30.44 5.31 -7.06
CA MET A 1 -29.50 4.27 -7.55
C MET A 1 -28.37 4.95 -8.30
N ARG A 2 -27.17 5.10 -7.72
CA ARG A 2 -26.05 5.80 -8.35
C ARG A 2 -25.47 4.94 -9.47
N GLY A 3 -25.30 5.52 -10.66
CA GLY A 3 -24.74 4.82 -11.82
C GLY A 3 -23.34 4.31 -11.53
N VAL A 4 -23.18 2.99 -11.51
CA VAL A 4 -21.90 2.31 -11.32
C VAL A 4 -20.97 2.66 -12.48
N ARG A 5 -19.77 3.20 -12.20
CA ARG A 5 -18.81 3.56 -13.25
C ARG A 5 -18.09 2.31 -13.75
N SER A 6 -18.03 2.12 -15.07
CA SER A 6 -17.21 1.06 -15.67
C SER A 6 -15.72 1.48 -15.74
N PRO A 7 -14.78 0.57 -15.41
CA PRO A 7 -13.36 0.82 -15.58
C PRO A 7 -13.01 1.17 -17.03
N ARG A 8 -12.23 2.23 -17.22
CA ARG A 8 -11.70 2.61 -18.55
C ARG A 8 -10.30 2.04 -18.73
N ARG A 9 -9.87 1.89 -19.99
CA ARG A 9 -8.49 1.48 -20.29
C ARG A 9 -7.51 2.47 -19.68
N PRO A 10 -6.47 1.99 -18.98
CA PRO A 10 -5.49 2.87 -18.38
C PRO A 10 -4.68 3.57 -19.47
N ARG A 11 -4.32 4.83 -19.24
CA ARG A 11 -3.60 5.69 -20.19
C ARG A 11 -2.35 6.20 -19.51
N ILE A 12 -1.17 5.95 -20.08
CA ILE A 12 0.13 6.21 -19.43
C ILE A 12 0.25 7.67 -18.97
N TRP A 13 -0.13 8.63 -19.82
CA TRP A 13 -0.11 10.06 -19.47
C TRP A 13 -1.01 10.41 -18.28
N PHE A 14 -2.15 9.73 -18.12
CA PHE A 14 -2.98 9.90 -16.93
C PHE A 14 -2.29 9.33 -15.68
N GLU A 15 -1.59 8.20 -15.80
CA GLU A 15 -0.83 7.64 -14.67
C GLU A 15 0.33 8.56 -14.25
N VAL A 16 1.07 9.10 -15.22
CA VAL A 16 2.16 10.04 -14.95
C VAL A 16 1.62 11.29 -14.26
N LEU A 17 0.52 11.85 -14.76
CA LEU A 17 -0.12 13.01 -14.13
C LEU A 17 -0.61 12.68 -12.72
N LEU A 18 -1.22 11.51 -12.52
CA LEU A 18 -1.70 11.08 -11.20
C LEU A 18 -0.55 10.94 -10.20
N ILE A 19 0.58 10.35 -10.62
CA ILE A 19 1.79 10.24 -9.80
C ILE A 19 2.33 11.63 -9.47
N ALA A 20 2.43 12.52 -10.46
CA ALA A 20 2.92 13.89 -10.26
C ALA A 20 2.05 14.68 -9.27
N VAL A 21 0.72 14.64 -9.44
CA VAL A 21 -0.23 15.29 -8.53
C VAL A 21 -0.15 14.67 -7.14
N SER A 22 -0.05 13.35 -7.03
CA SER A 22 0.03 12.68 -5.73
C SER A 22 1.33 13.00 -5.00
N TYR A 23 2.45 13.08 -5.72
CA TYR A 23 3.73 13.52 -5.18
C TYR A 23 3.67 14.98 -4.72
N TRP A 24 3.01 15.85 -5.48
CA TRP A 24 2.81 17.25 -5.10
C TRP A 24 1.93 17.37 -3.84
N VAL A 25 0.80 16.68 -3.77
CA VAL A 25 -0.08 16.65 -2.59
C VAL A 25 0.66 16.08 -1.37
N TYR A 26 1.43 15.00 -1.56
CA TYR A 26 2.29 14.45 -0.52
C TYR A 26 3.28 15.49 0.01
N SER A 27 3.96 16.20 -0.89
CA SER A 27 4.92 17.25 -0.54
C SER A 27 4.26 18.40 0.21
N LEU A 28 3.06 18.82 -0.20
CA LEU A 28 2.29 19.85 0.51
C LEU A 28 1.91 19.45 1.93
N ILE A 29 1.33 18.25 2.09
CA ILE A 29 0.95 17.73 3.42
C ILE A 29 2.20 17.64 4.29
N ARG A 30 3.31 17.12 3.75
CA ARG A 30 4.56 17.02 4.47
C ARG A 30 5.11 18.38 4.93
N ASN A 31 5.10 19.37 4.05
CA ASN A 31 5.58 20.72 4.38
C ASN A 31 4.64 21.46 5.34
N ALA A 32 3.37 21.03 5.43
CA ALA A 32 2.37 21.59 6.34
C ALA A 32 2.30 20.87 7.70
N VAL A 33 2.93 19.69 7.84
CA VAL A 33 3.01 18.97 9.11
C VAL A 33 4.03 19.67 10.00
N PRO A 34 3.65 20.20 11.17
CA PRO A 34 4.63 20.68 12.13
C PRO A 34 5.52 19.51 12.56
N GLU A 35 6.82 19.73 12.77
CA GLU A 35 7.70 18.73 13.40
C GLU A 35 7.27 18.54 14.87
N GLN A 36 6.18 17.81 15.09
CA GLN A 36 5.62 17.52 16.41
C GLN A 36 6.40 16.39 17.09
N LYS A 37 7.74 16.48 17.12
CA LYS A 37 8.61 15.46 17.72
C LYS A 37 8.17 15.09 19.14
N ALA A 38 7.84 16.09 19.97
CA ALA A 38 7.39 15.87 21.34
C ALA A 38 6.06 15.12 21.41
N GLN A 39 5.08 15.45 20.55
CA GLN A 39 3.80 14.73 20.51
C GLN A 39 3.98 13.31 19.99
N ALA A 40 4.83 13.13 18.98
CA ALA A 40 5.13 11.83 18.39
C ALA A 40 5.75 10.85 19.39
N LEU A 41 6.66 11.35 20.24
CA LEU A 41 7.26 10.56 21.32
C LEU A 41 6.22 10.22 22.39
N LYS A 42 5.39 11.18 22.83
CA LYS A 42 4.30 10.91 23.78
C LYS A 42 3.31 9.87 23.27
N ASN A 43 2.95 9.95 21.99
CA ASN A 43 2.07 8.97 21.35
C ASN A 43 2.74 7.59 21.29
N ALA A 44 4.06 7.52 21.09
CA ALA A 44 4.80 6.27 21.10
C ALA A 44 4.84 5.63 22.49
N ASP A 45 5.09 6.42 23.53
CA ASP A 45 5.03 5.95 24.92
C ASP A 45 3.63 5.43 25.26
N TRP A 46 2.58 6.13 24.79
CA TRP A 46 1.20 5.70 24.97
C TRP A 46 0.89 4.38 24.25
N ILE A 47 1.21 4.26 22.96
CA ILE A 47 1.04 3.02 22.17
C ILE A 47 1.77 1.86 22.84
N TRP A 48 3.03 2.07 23.22
CA TRP A 48 3.84 1.06 23.90
C TRP A 48 3.20 0.60 25.21
N SER A 49 2.68 1.54 26.00
CA SER A 49 1.95 1.20 27.22
C SER A 49 0.71 0.36 26.91
N VAL A 50 -0.09 0.71 25.89
CA VAL A 50 -1.30 -0.03 25.52
C VAL A 50 -0.94 -1.46 25.10
N GLU A 51 0.10 -1.66 24.31
CA GLU A 51 0.54 -2.99 23.89
C GLU A 51 1.02 -3.85 25.06
N HIS A 52 1.63 -3.25 26.09
CA HIS A 52 1.99 -3.94 27.34
C HIS A 52 0.75 -4.38 28.10
N HIS A 53 -0.23 -3.50 28.25
CA HIS A 53 -1.49 -3.83 28.96
C HIS A 53 -2.27 -4.93 28.24
N LEU A 54 -2.18 -4.98 26.90
CA LEU A 54 -2.78 -6.04 26.09
C LEU A 54 -1.96 -7.34 26.05
N GLY A 55 -0.74 -7.34 26.59
CA GLY A 55 0.16 -8.51 26.58
C GLY A 55 0.72 -8.87 25.20
N ILE A 56 0.70 -7.94 24.25
CA ILE A 56 1.17 -8.15 22.86
C ILE A 56 2.50 -7.46 22.57
N ALA A 57 3.10 -6.80 23.57
CA ALA A 57 4.35 -6.07 23.46
C ALA A 57 5.59 -6.98 23.33
N VAL A 58 5.68 -7.70 22.22
CA VAL A 58 6.80 -8.62 21.92
C VAL A 58 7.86 -7.99 21.03
N GLU A 59 7.64 -6.77 20.53
CA GLU A 59 8.49 -6.10 19.54
C GLU A 59 9.92 -5.94 20.04
N GLN A 60 10.11 -5.59 21.31
CA GLN A 60 11.44 -5.38 21.88
C GLN A 60 12.24 -6.69 21.88
N SER A 61 11.64 -7.80 22.30
CA SER A 61 12.28 -9.11 22.30
C SER A 61 12.60 -9.58 20.88
N VAL A 62 11.68 -9.39 19.94
CA VAL A 62 11.88 -9.73 18.53
C VAL A 62 13.02 -8.91 17.92
N ASN A 63 13.06 -7.60 18.19
CA ASN A 63 14.13 -6.71 17.71
C ASN A 63 15.51 -7.17 18.22
N HIS A 64 15.67 -7.44 19.52
CA HIS A 64 16.95 -7.91 20.05
C HIS A 64 17.34 -9.30 19.53
N ALA A 65 16.38 -10.24 19.47
CA ALA A 65 16.63 -11.58 19.00
C ALA A 65 17.13 -11.58 17.55
N VAL A 66 16.45 -10.85 16.65
CA VAL A 66 16.84 -10.78 15.24
C VAL A 66 18.11 -9.97 15.05
N ASN A 67 18.32 -8.90 15.83
CA ASN A 67 19.53 -8.10 15.79
C ASN A 67 20.80 -8.90 16.14
N SER A 68 20.67 -9.98 16.93
CA SER A 68 21.80 -10.90 17.21
C SER A 68 22.33 -11.61 15.95
N VAL A 69 21.56 -11.63 14.86
CA VAL A 69 21.91 -12.25 13.58
C VAL A 69 22.17 -11.15 12.55
N THR A 70 23.40 -10.62 12.52
CA THR A 70 23.79 -9.44 11.75
C THR A 70 23.41 -9.51 10.26
N TRP A 71 23.70 -10.62 9.57
CA TRP A 71 23.40 -10.74 8.14
C TRP A 71 21.89 -10.66 7.84
N LEU A 72 21.07 -11.19 8.75
CA LEU A 72 19.63 -11.21 8.63
C LEU A 72 19.06 -9.80 8.81
N ILE A 73 19.46 -9.10 9.89
CA ILE A 73 18.93 -7.77 10.18
C ILE A 73 19.36 -6.72 9.14
N VAL A 74 20.58 -6.83 8.60
CA VAL A 74 21.03 -5.99 7.47
C VAL A 74 20.16 -6.27 6.23
N GLY A 75 19.89 -7.53 5.91
CA GLY A 75 18.98 -7.90 4.84
C GLY A 75 17.56 -7.34 5.05
N MET A 76 17.05 -7.38 6.29
CA MET A 76 15.76 -6.80 6.65
C MET A 76 15.74 -5.28 6.51
N ASN A 77 16.82 -4.56 6.83
CA ASN A 77 16.91 -3.11 6.62
C ASN A 77 16.81 -2.76 5.12
N TYR A 78 17.50 -3.49 4.24
CA TYR A 78 17.36 -3.31 2.79
C TYR A 78 15.98 -3.69 2.28
N TYR A 79 15.40 -4.77 2.82
CA TYR A 79 14.04 -5.18 2.49
C TYR A 79 13.05 -4.06 2.79
N TYR A 80 13.12 -3.52 4.01
CA TYR A 80 12.30 -2.42 4.49
C TYR A 80 12.41 -1.20 3.57
N ALA A 81 13.63 -0.84 3.17
CA ALA A 81 13.89 0.32 2.34
C ALA A 81 13.39 0.17 0.90
N THR A 82 13.41 -1.03 0.32
CA THR A 82 13.29 -1.20 -1.15
C THR A 82 12.06 -1.97 -1.62
N LEU A 83 11.74 -3.12 -1.00
CA LEU A 83 10.79 -4.06 -1.59
C LEU A 83 9.37 -3.51 -1.67
N HIS A 84 8.96 -2.67 -0.74
CA HIS A 84 7.62 -2.07 -0.76
C HIS A 84 7.39 -1.21 -2.02
N PHE A 85 8.42 -0.55 -2.56
CA PHE A 85 8.33 0.15 -3.84
C PHE A 85 8.39 -0.81 -5.02
N ILE A 86 9.40 -1.69 -5.04
CA ILE A 86 9.67 -2.59 -6.17
C ILE A 86 8.46 -3.50 -6.44
N ILE A 87 7.92 -4.13 -5.40
CA ILE A 87 6.79 -5.06 -5.53
C ILE A 87 5.51 -4.31 -5.90
N THR A 88 5.25 -3.15 -5.29
CA THR A 88 4.05 -2.35 -5.61
C THR A 88 4.05 -1.90 -7.07
N ILE A 89 5.18 -1.37 -7.56
CA ILE A 89 5.34 -1.00 -8.97
C ILE A 89 5.19 -2.23 -9.87
N GLY A 90 5.82 -3.35 -9.52
CA GLY A 90 5.71 -4.62 -10.25
C GLY A 90 4.26 -5.10 -10.39
N VAL A 91 3.49 -5.08 -9.29
CA VAL A 91 2.06 -5.45 -9.29
C VAL A 91 1.25 -4.47 -10.13
N LEU A 92 1.50 -3.16 -10.04
CA LEU A 92 0.83 -2.16 -10.88
C LEU A 92 1.12 -2.37 -12.38
N VAL A 93 2.37 -2.60 -12.76
CA VAL A 93 2.76 -2.89 -14.15
C VAL A 93 2.11 -4.17 -14.65
N TRP A 94 2.12 -5.23 -13.82
CA TRP A 94 1.44 -6.48 -14.14
C TRP A 94 -0.08 -6.29 -14.34
N LEU A 95 -0.74 -5.56 -13.44
CA LEU A 95 -2.16 -5.23 -13.58
C LEU A 95 -2.42 -4.40 -14.85
N PHE A 96 -1.58 -3.41 -15.14
CA PHE A 96 -1.71 -2.54 -16.30
C PHE A 96 -1.66 -3.35 -17.60
N ARG A 97 -0.73 -4.30 -17.70
CA ARG A 97 -0.52 -5.12 -18.89
C ARG A 97 -1.52 -6.27 -19.00
N SER A 98 -1.75 -7.00 -17.91
CA SER A 98 -2.46 -8.28 -17.93
C SER A 98 -3.89 -8.22 -17.42
N HIS A 99 -4.27 -7.18 -16.66
CA HIS A 99 -5.61 -6.99 -16.09
C HIS A 99 -6.13 -5.54 -16.26
N PRO A 100 -6.11 -4.96 -17.48
CA PRO A 100 -6.44 -3.56 -17.70
C PRO A 100 -7.87 -3.16 -17.25
N GLY A 101 -8.82 -4.10 -17.22
CA GLY A 101 -10.17 -3.86 -16.70
C GLY A 101 -10.26 -3.79 -15.16
N ARG A 102 -9.25 -4.30 -14.45
CA ARG A 102 -9.18 -4.28 -12.97
C ARG A 102 -8.24 -3.20 -12.44
N TYR A 103 -7.28 -2.77 -13.27
CA TYR A 103 -6.23 -1.83 -12.91
C TYR A 103 -6.77 -0.56 -12.23
N ALA A 104 -7.77 0.11 -12.82
CA ALA A 104 -8.27 1.38 -12.30
C ALA A 104 -8.91 1.25 -10.90
N ALA A 105 -9.55 0.12 -10.61
CA ALA A 105 -10.15 -0.16 -9.32
C ALA A 105 -9.10 -0.55 -8.27
N SER A 106 -8.15 -1.42 -8.64
CA SER A 106 -7.04 -1.78 -7.76
C SER A 106 -6.16 -0.57 -7.42
N ARG A 107 -5.88 0.28 -8.41
CA ARG A 107 -5.15 1.54 -8.24
C ARG A 107 -5.90 2.48 -7.28
N LEU A 108 -7.22 2.63 -7.44
CA LEU A 108 -8.01 3.47 -6.53
C LEU A 108 -7.89 3.00 -5.06
N VAL A 109 -7.88 1.69 -4.81
CA VAL A 109 -7.64 1.16 -3.46
C VAL A 109 -6.30 1.68 -2.92
N LEU A 110 -5.23 1.56 -3.71
CA LEU A 110 -3.89 1.99 -3.29
C LEU A 110 -3.85 3.50 -2.96
N PHE A 111 -4.37 4.35 -3.85
CA PHE A 111 -4.37 5.81 -3.62
C PHE A 111 -5.29 6.24 -2.48
N ALA A 112 -6.47 5.62 -2.33
CA ALA A 112 -7.37 5.92 -1.22
C ALA A 112 -6.77 5.49 0.12
N THR A 113 -6.10 4.34 0.16
CA THR A 113 -5.36 3.83 1.33
C THR A 113 -4.24 4.80 1.72
N THR A 114 -3.41 5.23 0.76
CA THR A 114 -2.35 6.20 1.01
C THR A 114 -2.92 7.56 1.43
N GLY A 115 -3.98 8.02 0.77
CA GLY A 115 -4.61 9.31 1.08
C GLY A 115 -5.13 9.39 2.52
N VAL A 116 -5.83 8.35 3.01
CA VAL A 116 -6.29 8.32 4.40
C VAL A 116 -5.14 8.15 5.39
N ALA A 117 -4.07 7.44 5.02
CA ALA A 117 -2.88 7.33 5.84
C ALA A 117 -2.16 8.68 6.03
N LEU A 118 -2.08 9.51 4.98
CA LEU A 118 -1.51 10.86 5.08
C LEU A 118 -2.31 11.74 6.06
N VAL A 119 -3.63 11.58 6.09
CA VAL A 119 -4.49 12.22 7.09
C VAL A 119 -4.16 11.69 8.49
N GLY A 120 -3.97 10.38 8.63
CA GLY A 120 -3.50 9.75 9.87
C GLY A 120 -2.18 10.34 10.39
N TYR A 121 -1.17 10.50 9.54
CA TYR A 121 0.12 11.10 9.91
C TYR A 121 0.01 12.53 10.42
N TYR A 122 -0.96 13.29 9.92
CA TYR A 122 -1.20 14.65 10.37
C TYR A 122 -1.85 14.69 11.76
N PHE A 123 -2.86 13.86 12.00
CA PHE A 123 -3.62 13.87 13.25
C PHE A 123 -3.00 13.04 14.38
N PHE A 124 -2.21 12.03 14.04
CA PHE A 124 -1.57 11.14 15.00
C PHE A 124 -0.10 10.92 14.61
N PRO A 125 0.77 11.94 14.77
CA PRO A 125 2.19 11.74 14.59
C PRO A 125 2.68 10.71 15.60
N LEU A 126 3.52 9.77 15.19
CA LEU A 126 3.99 8.67 16.01
C LEU A 126 5.48 8.43 15.75
N ALA A 127 6.27 8.48 16.83
CA ALA A 127 7.67 8.11 16.76
C ALA A 127 7.78 6.58 16.66
N PRO A 128 8.60 6.04 15.76
CA PRO A 128 8.82 4.60 15.67
C PRO A 128 9.60 4.08 16.89
N PRO A 129 9.50 2.78 17.22
CA PRO A 129 10.13 2.20 18.41
C PRO A 129 11.63 2.51 18.55
N ARG A 130 12.39 2.47 17.44
CA ARG A 130 13.84 2.77 17.43
C ARG A 130 14.22 4.20 17.86
N LEU A 131 13.27 5.14 17.83
CA LEU A 131 13.48 6.54 18.22
C LEU A 131 12.91 6.85 19.61
N MET A 132 12.31 5.87 20.30
CA MET A 132 11.80 6.06 21.66
C MET A 132 12.93 6.25 22.67
N ASN A 133 12.67 7.08 23.69
CA ASN A 133 13.56 7.20 24.84
C ASN A 133 13.17 6.15 25.89
N GLY A 134 14.12 5.34 26.35
CA GLY A 134 13.89 4.39 27.46
C GLY A 134 13.18 3.07 27.08
N GLY A 135 12.75 2.90 25.83
CA GLY A 135 12.15 1.64 25.34
C GLY A 135 13.17 0.54 25.02
N GLY A 136 14.47 0.81 25.09
CA GLY A 136 15.55 -0.17 24.89
C GLY A 136 15.67 -0.74 23.47
N PHE A 137 14.91 -0.26 22.49
CA PHE A 137 14.97 -0.75 21.11
C PHE A 137 16.32 -0.45 20.44
N VAL A 138 16.78 -1.36 19.60
CA VAL A 138 17.99 -1.18 18.79
C VAL A 138 17.61 -0.48 17.48
N ASP A 139 18.20 0.69 17.22
CA ASP A 139 18.17 1.31 15.89
C ASP A 139 19.10 0.54 14.94
N THR A 140 18.54 -0.47 14.28
CA THR A 140 19.28 -1.39 13.42
C THR A 140 19.84 -0.70 12.18
N VAL A 141 19.30 0.42 11.76
CA VAL A 141 19.81 1.16 10.59
C VAL A 141 21.05 1.96 10.99
N LEU A 142 21.01 2.60 12.16
CA LEU A 142 22.13 3.36 12.69
C LEU A 142 23.29 2.45 13.12
N VAL A 143 22.98 1.35 13.82
CA VAL A 143 23.98 0.40 14.33
C VAL A 143 24.71 -0.36 13.23
N HIS A 144 24.01 -0.81 12.19
CA HIS A 144 24.60 -1.64 11.13
C HIS A 144 25.04 -0.84 9.90
N HIS A 145 25.07 0.50 9.98
CA HIS A 145 25.51 1.41 8.91
C HIS A 145 24.99 1.03 7.53
N THR A 146 23.70 0.66 7.43
CA THR A 146 23.14 0.09 6.20
C THR A 146 23.17 1.13 5.07
N TRP A 147 24.15 0.99 4.18
CA TRP A 147 24.48 1.94 3.13
C TRP A 147 23.40 2.01 2.06
N GLY A 148 22.82 3.18 1.81
CA GLY A 148 21.75 3.36 0.82
C GLY A 148 20.34 3.01 1.35
N SER A 149 20.19 2.70 2.63
CA SER A 149 18.88 2.76 3.29
C SER A 149 18.42 4.22 3.29
N MET A 150 17.11 4.49 3.10
CA MET A 150 16.58 5.86 3.12
C MET A 150 16.82 6.61 4.46
N ALA A 151 17.36 5.92 5.47
CA ALA A 151 17.79 6.47 6.75
C ALA A 151 19.31 6.73 6.86
N SER A 152 20.13 6.48 5.82
CA SER A 152 21.56 6.85 5.75
C SER A 152 21.80 7.95 4.68
N GLY A 153 22.12 9.18 5.10
CA GLY A 153 22.47 10.30 4.19
C GLY A 153 21.30 11.24 3.82
N ASP A 154 21.56 12.23 2.94
CA ASP A 154 20.74 13.42 2.60
C ASP A 154 19.23 13.19 2.30
N LEU A 155 18.79 11.94 2.12
CA LEU A 155 17.37 11.54 2.06
C LEU A 155 16.67 11.46 3.43
N LYS A 156 17.38 11.63 4.56
CA LYS A 156 16.76 11.88 5.88
C LYS A 156 15.77 13.06 5.83
N ASN A 157 16.03 14.02 4.94
CA ASN A 157 15.19 15.18 4.68
C ASN A 157 14.02 14.90 3.71
N MET A 158 13.84 13.67 3.21
CA MET A 158 12.76 13.28 2.29
C MET A 158 11.62 12.46 2.92
N SER A 159 11.79 11.88 4.12
CA SER A 159 10.72 11.19 4.86
C SER A 159 10.47 11.84 6.22
N ASN A 160 9.21 11.95 6.66
CA ASN A 160 8.89 12.39 8.02
C ASN A 160 9.12 11.19 8.96
N GLN A 161 10.15 11.24 9.79
CA GLN A 161 10.52 10.12 10.68
C GLN A 161 9.48 9.85 11.78
N TYR A 162 8.53 10.77 12.00
CA TYR A 162 7.48 10.68 13.01
C TYR A 162 6.11 10.29 12.42
N ALA A 163 6.11 9.61 11.26
CA ALA A 163 4.92 9.14 10.58
C ALA A 163 4.82 7.60 10.61
N ALA A 164 4.98 7.00 11.80
CA ALA A 164 4.95 5.54 11.94
C ALA A 164 3.54 4.94 11.78
N MET A 165 2.50 5.57 12.35
CA MET A 165 1.12 5.08 12.27
C MET A 165 0.27 5.95 11.34
N PRO A 166 -0.46 5.37 10.37
CA PRO A 166 -0.55 3.94 10.04
C PRO A 166 0.62 3.41 9.17
N SER A 167 0.93 2.11 9.29
CA SER A 167 2.02 1.49 8.52
C SER A 167 1.66 1.28 7.06
N MET A 168 2.26 2.07 6.17
CA MET A 168 2.05 1.94 4.72
C MET A 168 2.79 0.74 4.13
N HIS A 169 3.85 0.26 4.76
CA HIS A 169 4.46 -1.03 4.41
C HIS A 169 3.44 -2.16 4.51
N ILE A 170 2.66 -2.22 5.59
CA ILE A 170 1.59 -3.22 5.73
C ILE A 170 0.43 -2.96 4.78
N GLY A 171 -0.01 -1.71 4.65
CA GLY A 171 -1.09 -1.36 3.72
C GLY A 171 -0.78 -1.79 2.28
N TRP A 172 0.40 -1.43 1.77
CA TRP A 172 0.82 -1.73 0.39
C TRP A 172 1.20 -3.19 0.18
N SER A 173 1.92 -3.81 1.12
CA SER A 173 2.28 -5.23 1.01
C SER A 173 1.06 -6.12 1.05
N THR A 174 0.08 -5.81 1.91
CA THR A 174 -1.18 -6.54 1.98
C THR A 174 -2.01 -6.31 0.72
N TRP A 175 -2.06 -5.08 0.20
CA TRP A 175 -2.69 -4.80 -1.09
C TRP A 175 -2.07 -5.62 -2.23
N CYS A 176 -0.74 -5.68 -2.31
CA CYS A 176 0.00 -6.49 -3.28
C CYS A 176 -0.34 -7.97 -3.12
N GLY A 177 -0.24 -8.47 -1.88
CA GLY A 177 -0.45 -9.87 -1.56
C GLY A 177 -1.86 -10.36 -1.88
N LEU A 178 -2.88 -9.61 -1.46
CA LEU A 178 -4.28 -9.92 -1.78
C LEU A 178 -4.55 -9.84 -3.28
N THR A 179 -3.94 -8.87 -3.98
CA THR A 179 -4.08 -8.74 -5.44
C THR A 179 -3.48 -9.93 -6.16
N ILE A 180 -2.25 -10.33 -5.82
CA ILE A 180 -1.58 -11.50 -6.40
C ILE A 180 -2.37 -12.76 -6.08
N PHE A 181 -2.73 -12.98 -4.81
CA PHE A 181 -3.50 -14.14 -4.37
C PHE A 181 -4.82 -14.29 -5.13
N ALA A 182 -5.54 -13.19 -5.33
CA ALA A 182 -6.84 -13.20 -5.99
C ALA A 182 -6.77 -13.37 -7.51
N LEU A 183 -5.67 -12.93 -8.15
CA LEU A 183 -5.61 -12.80 -9.62
C LEU A 183 -4.59 -13.71 -10.30
N ALA A 184 -3.57 -14.19 -9.60
CA ALA A 184 -2.59 -15.13 -10.15
C ALA A 184 -3.21 -16.51 -10.39
N SER A 185 -2.82 -17.18 -11.47
CA SER A 185 -3.21 -18.57 -11.75
C SER A 185 -2.30 -19.57 -11.04
N ALA A 186 -1.01 -19.27 -10.96
CA ALA A 186 0.00 -20.18 -10.41
C ALA A 186 -0.11 -20.30 -8.88
N PRO A 187 -0.20 -21.52 -8.31
CA PRO A 187 -0.30 -21.71 -6.86
C PRO A 187 0.87 -21.12 -6.07
N TRP A 188 2.10 -21.25 -6.59
CA TRP A 188 3.30 -20.69 -5.96
C TRP A 188 3.22 -19.16 -5.85
N ALA A 189 2.69 -18.48 -6.87
CA ALA A 189 2.56 -17.03 -6.86
C ALA A 189 1.54 -16.57 -5.80
N LYS A 190 0.47 -17.33 -5.59
CA LYS A 190 -0.51 -17.07 -4.52
C LYS A 190 0.12 -17.19 -3.14
N ILE A 191 0.92 -18.24 -2.92
CA ILE A 191 1.65 -18.46 -1.67
C ILE A 191 2.62 -17.30 -1.42
N LEU A 192 3.45 -16.96 -2.41
CA LEU A 192 4.37 -15.81 -2.30
C LEU A 192 3.62 -14.50 -2.05
N GLY A 193 2.46 -14.31 -2.67
CA GLY A 193 1.59 -13.16 -2.43
C GLY A 193 1.18 -13.04 -0.96
N LEU A 194 0.81 -14.15 -0.30
CA LEU A 194 0.44 -14.12 1.11
C LEU A 194 1.65 -14.08 2.06
N LEU A 195 2.79 -14.66 1.67
CA LEU A 195 4.02 -14.59 2.44
C LEU A 195 4.59 -13.17 2.47
N TYR A 196 4.37 -12.38 1.43
CA TYR A 196 4.92 -11.02 1.32
C TYR A 196 4.50 -10.06 2.46
N PRO A 197 3.21 -9.85 2.77
CA PRO A 197 2.81 -9.01 3.90
C PRO A 197 3.25 -9.58 5.26
N THR A 198 3.28 -10.91 5.41
CA THR A 198 3.79 -11.56 6.64
C THR A 198 5.28 -11.29 6.84
N ALA A 199 6.08 -11.44 5.78
CA ALA A 199 7.50 -11.10 5.81
C ALA A 199 7.71 -9.61 6.08
N THR A 200 6.88 -8.74 5.47
CA THR A 200 6.91 -7.30 5.72
C THR A 200 6.65 -6.97 7.19
N LEU A 201 5.66 -7.62 7.81
CA LEU A 201 5.35 -7.46 9.23
C LEU A 201 6.52 -7.86 10.14
N VAL A 202 7.12 -9.02 9.88
CA VAL A 202 8.31 -9.47 10.62
C VAL A 202 9.44 -8.45 10.47
N VAL A 203 9.69 -7.96 9.26
CA VAL A 203 10.75 -6.99 9.00
C VAL A 203 10.53 -5.68 9.76
N ILE A 204 9.34 -5.08 9.70
CA ILE A 204 9.09 -3.77 10.33
C ILE A 204 9.17 -3.83 11.86
N VAL A 205 8.73 -4.93 12.46
CA VAL A 205 8.82 -5.15 13.92
C VAL A 205 10.26 -5.44 14.32
N SER A 206 10.94 -6.35 13.60
CA SER A 206 12.33 -6.73 13.90
C SER A 206 13.30 -5.58 13.77
N THR A 207 13.05 -4.64 12.86
CA THR A 207 13.88 -3.44 12.66
C THR A 207 13.44 -2.25 13.51
N ALA A 208 12.49 -2.43 14.42
CA ALA A 208 11.95 -1.38 15.30
C ALA A 208 11.44 -0.15 14.50
N ASN A 209 10.92 -0.39 13.29
CA ASN A 209 10.36 0.65 12.44
C ASN A 209 8.89 0.94 12.74
N HIS A 210 8.17 -0.04 13.27
CA HIS A 210 6.75 0.06 13.57
C HIS A 210 6.38 -0.78 14.79
N PHE A 211 5.35 -0.33 15.52
CA PHE A 211 4.64 -1.13 16.52
C PHE A 211 3.66 -2.12 15.86
N TRP A 212 3.17 -3.11 16.60
CA TRP A 212 2.09 -3.99 16.12
C TRP A 212 0.83 -3.20 15.76
N LEU A 213 0.47 -2.20 16.57
CA LEU A 213 -0.70 -1.36 16.32
C LEU A 213 -0.59 -0.52 15.03
N ASP A 214 0.62 -0.17 14.60
CA ASP A 214 0.83 0.53 13.32
C ASP A 214 0.38 -0.34 12.14
N ALA A 215 0.63 -1.65 12.22
CA ALA A 215 0.21 -2.63 11.22
C ALA A 215 -1.32 -2.71 11.15
N VAL A 216 -1.99 -2.70 12.30
CA VAL A 216 -3.46 -2.63 12.37
C VAL A 216 -3.97 -1.36 11.72
N GLY A 217 -3.35 -0.20 12.00
CA GLY A 217 -3.66 1.06 11.34
C GLY A 217 -3.54 0.97 9.81
N GLY A 218 -2.49 0.32 9.30
CA GLY A 218 -2.28 0.06 7.88
C GLY A 218 -3.40 -0.78 7.24
N LEU A 219 -3.84 -1.84 7.94
CA LEU A 219 -4.95 -2.70 7.49
C LEU A 219 -6.30 -1.96 7.51
N LEU A 220 -6.53 -1.08 8.47
CA LEU A 220 -7.74 -0.24 8.53
C LEU A 220 -7.78 0.73 7.34
N CYS A 221 -6.64 1.37 7.03
CA CYS A 221 -6.52 2.24 5.85
C CYS A 221 -6.76 1.45 4.56
N LEU A 222 -6.25 0.22 4.47
CA LEU A 222 -6.45 -0.64 3.31
C LEU A 222 -7.93 -1.03 3.15
N THR A 223 -8.58 -1.38 4.26
CA THR A 223 -10.02 -1.65 4.29
C THR A 223 -10.81 -0.46 3.77
N PHE A 224 -10.49 0.75 4.24
CA PHE A 224 -11.07 2.00 3.72
C PHE A 224 -10.87 2.13 2.20
N GLY A 225 -9.65 1.88 1.69
CA GLY A 225 -9.39 1.92 0.25
C GLY A 225 -10.24 0.93 -0.56
N PHE A 226 -10.45 -0.28 -0.05
CA PHE A 226 -11.34 -1.27 -0.67
C PHE A 226 -12.80 -0.83 -0.64
N LEU A 227 -13.26 -0.21 0.46
CA LEU A 227 -14.63 0.33 0.57
C LEU A 227 -14.86 1.48 -0.42
N VAL A 228 -13.91 2.41 -0.56
CA VAL A 228 -13.96 3.50 -1.55
C VAL A 228 -14.00 2.91 -2.97
N SER A 229 -13.16 1.94 -3.28
CA SER A 229 -13.16 1.31 -4.60
C SER A 229 -14.46 0.55 -4.89
N ARG A 230 -14.98 -0.19 -3.90
CA ARG A 230 -16.25 -0.93 -4.02
C ARG A 230 -17.44 0.01 -4.21
N THR A 231 -17.51 1.11 -3.48
CA THR A 231 -18.59 2.10 -3.61
C THR A 231 -18.53 2.84 -4.94
N TRP A 232 -17.32 3.07 -5.48
CA TRP A 232 -17.12 3.74 -6.76
C TRP A 232 -17.42 2.86 -7.99
N TYR A 233 -16.97 1.60 -7.95
CA TYR A 233 -17.11 0.64 -9.07
C TYR A 233 -18.23 -0.38 -8.87
N GLY A 234 -18.96 -0.34 -7.76
CA GLY A 234 -20.06 -1.27 -7.45
C GLY A 234 -19.62 -2.71 -7.14
N ALA A 235 -18.33 -3.02 -7.25
CA ALA A 235 -17.77 -4.36 -7.11
C ALA A 235 -16.33 -4.29 -6.59
N LEU A 236 -15.83 -5.41 -6.04
CA LEU A 236 -14.42 -5.50 -5.67
C LEU A 236 -13.53 -5.58 -6.92
N PRO A 237 -12.27 -5.10 -6.88
CA PRO A 237 -11.38 -5.12 -8.04
C PRO A 237 -11.23 -6.49 -8.71
N ARG A 238 -11.25 -7.58 -7.93
CA ARG A 238 -11.18 -8.96 -8.45
C ARG A 238 -12.41 -9.40 -9.25
N GLN A 239 -13.57 -8.82 -8.97
CA GLN A 239 -14.85 -9.15 -9.61
C GLN A 239 -15.03 -8.43 -10.95
N LEU A 240 -14.24 -7.39 -11.21
CA LEU A 240 -14.30 -6.66 -12.47
C LEU A 240 -13.74 -7.50 -13.63
N PRO A 241 -14.21 -7.27 -14.87
CA PRO A 241 -13.69 -7.91 -16.06
C PRO A 241 -12.17 -7.74 -16.19
N ARG A 242 -11.48 -8.77 -16.67
CA ARG A 242 -10.02 -8.72 -16.90
C ARG A 242 -9.67 -7.67 -17.97
N LEU A 243 -10.45 -7.61 -19.03
CA LEU A 243 -10.31 -6.67 -20.13
C LEU A 243 -11.41 -5.60 -20.04
N VAL A 244 -11.10 -4.40 -20.51
CA VAL A 244 -12.11 -3.34 -20.64
C VAL A 244 -13.00 -3.69 -21.82
N GLU A 245 -14.31 -3.84 -21.57
CA GLU A 245 -15.27 -4.06 -22.64
C GLU A 245 -15.18 -2.91 -23.66
N PRO A 246 -15.14 -3.23 -24.97
CA PRO A 246 -15.29 -2.21 -25.98
C PRO A 246 -16.64 -1.52 -25.73
N LYS A 247 -16.62 -0.19 -25.70
CA LYS A 247 -17.84 0.64 -25.67
C LYS A 247 -18.74 0.08 -26.80
N ARG A 248 -19.88 -0.54 -26.48
CA ARG A 248 -20.88 -0.91 -27.49
C ARG A 248 -21.35 0.40 -28.13
N GLY A 249 -20.67 0.82 -29.19
CA GLY A 249 -20.94 2.01 -29.97
C GLY A 249 -21.01 1.59 -31.42
N GLY A 250 -22.23 1.61 -31.96
CA GLY A 250 -22.57 1.14 -33.29
C GLY A 250 -23.54 -0.03 -33.21
N SER A 251 -24.83 0.28 -33.12
CA SER A 251 -25.87 -0.60 -33.64
C SER A 251 -25.43 -1.09 -35.02
N VAL A 252 -25.10 -2.38 -35.14
CA VAL A 252 -25.02 -3.01 -36.46
C VAL A 252 -26.38 -2.74 -37.11
N PRO A 253 -26.46 -2.04 -38.25
CA PRO A 253 -27.73 -1.90 -38.94
C PRO A 253 -28.19 -3.32 -39.22
N ARG A 254 -29.32 -3.72 -38.65
CA ARG A 254 -29.98 -4.99 -38.96
C ARG A 254 -30.13 -4.98 -40.48
N ARG A 255 -29.33 -5.80 -41.18
CA ARG A 255 -29.39 -5.94 -42.64
C ARG A 255 -30.85 -6.23 -42.95
N ARG A 256 -31.57 -5.26 -43.53
CA ARG A 256 -32.94 -5.49 -43.98
C ARG A 256 -32.83 -6.57 -45.03
N GLU A 257 -33.36 -7.75 -44.72
CA GLU A 257 -33.55 -8.78 -45.73
C GLU A 257 -34.40 -8.18 -46.85
N PRO A 258 -34.01 -8.36 -48.12
CA PRO A 258 -34.84 -7.92 -49.22
C PRO A 258 -36.18 -8.67 -49.15
N LYS A 259 -37.28 -7.91 -49.10
CA LYS A 259 -38.63 -8.47 -49.22
C LYS A 259 -38.69 -9.31 -50.51
N PRO A 260 -39.26 -10.52 -50.47
CA PRO A 260 -39.41 -11.31 -51.69
C PRO A 260 -40.24 -10.53 -52.70
N SER A 261 -39.69 -10.43 -53.90
CA SER A 261 -40.35 -9.94 -55.10
C SER A 261 -41.68 -10.66 -55.29
N ALA A 262 -42.80 -9.97 -55.04
CA ALA A 262 -44.10 -10.43 -55.50
C ALA A 262 -44.08 -10.40 -57.03
N SER A 263 -43.92 -11.57 -57.62
CA SER A 263 -44.18 -11.83 -59.02
C SER A 263 -45.61 -12.34 -59.16
N ARG A 264 -46.24 -11.97 -60.30
CA ARG A 264 -47.57 -12.38 -60.81
C ARG A 264 -48.72 -11.52 -60.24
N VAL A 265 -49.63 -10.94 -61.03
CA VAL A 265 -50.14 -11.23 -62.40
C VAL A 265 -50.37 -9.93 -63.14
#